data_AF-A0A396H0L2-F1
#
_entry.id   AF-A0A396H0L2-F1
#
_cell.length_a   1.000
_cell.length_b   1.000
_cell.length_c   1.000
_cell.angle_alpha   90.00
_cell.angle_beta   90.00
_cell.angle_gamma   90.00
#
_symmetry.space_group_name_H-M   'P 1'
#
loop_
_entity.id
_entity.type
_entity.pdbx_description
1 polymer ?
#
loop_
_entity_poly.entity_id
_entity_poly.type
_entity_poly.pdbx_seq_one_letter_code
_entity_poly.pdbx_strand_id
1 'polypeptide(L)'
;MLVAYNLRCALLRKVITDQFQSVLGHESNRRDELNATKEKLKIANDILGDMKKQILKVNKRLEEEQTALTQLEKKTENNKAFEEEVVGLKKSVDALKGKSAAKDMEIEDLKKRIDTLKGQSAAKDMEIEDLKKSINTLNGQSAAKDMEIEDLKLDTAFRYQDGFDKAIEQVHVLFPSLDLSEADAMKSVVDGKLV
;
A
#
# COMPACT_ATOMS: atom_id res chain seq x y z
N MET A 1 44.19 -84.14 -105.62
CA MET A 1 44.90 -83.44 -104.51
C MET A 1 44.56 -81.95 -104.42
N LEU A 2 44.57 -81.20 -105.54
CA LEU A 2 44.31 -79.75 -105.57
C LEU A 2 42.91 -79.33 -105.07
N VAL A 3 41.86 -80.09 -105.38
CA VAL A 3 40.46 -79.79 -104.99
C VAL A 3 40.24 -79.88 -103.47
N ALA A 4 40.83 -80.87 -102.80
CA ALA A 4 40.71 -81.06 -101.36
C ALA A 4 41.49 -79.98 -100.57
N TYR A 5 42.65 -79.54 -101.10
CA TYR A 5 43.42 -78.42 -100.54
C TYR A 5 42.64 -77.11 -100.64
N ASN A 6 42.06 -76.81 -101.81
CA ASN A 6 41.23 -75.62 -102.03
C ASN A 6 40.01 -75.60 -101.10
N LEU A 7 39.35 -76.75 -100.88
CA LEU A 7 38.22 -76.85 -99.96
C LEU A 7 38.64 -76.63 -98.50
N ARG A 8 39.77 -77.20 -98.07
CA ARG A 8 40.30 -77.01 -96.71
C ARG A 8 40.72 -75.56 -96.45
N CYS A 9 41.33 -74.89 -97.42
CA CYS A 9 41.65 -73.46 -97.35
C CYS A 9 40.39 -72.58 -97.30
N ALA A 10 39.34 -72.92 -98.04
CA ALA A 10 38.06 -72.19 -98.01
C ALA A 10 37.34 -72.34 -96.65
N LEU A 11 37.32 -73.56 -96.09
CA LEU A 11 36.75 -73.82 -94.75
C LEU A 11 37.53 -73.09 -93.65
N LEU A 12 38.86 -73.13 -93.69
CA LEU A 12 39.69 -72.39 -92.73
C LEU A 12 39.46 -70.88 -92.83
N ARG A 13 39.38 -70.33 -94.05
CA ARG A 13 39.05 -68.91 -94.28
C ARG A 13 37.69 -68.54 -93.69
N LYS A 14 36.68 -69.40 -93.86
CA LYS A 14 35.34 -69.19 -93.29
C LYS A 14 35.37 -69.19 -91.76
N VAL A 15 35.99 -70.19 -91.14
CA VAL A 15 36.13 -70.26 -89.67
C VAL A 15 36.82 -69.02 -89.11
N ILE A 16 37.92 -68.57 -89.75
CA ILE A 16 38.63 -67.35 -89.35
C ILE A 16 37.75 -66.12 -89.51
N THR A 17 36.97 -66.03 -90.59
CA THR A 17 36.07 -64.90 -90.86
C THR A 17 34.92 -64.85 -89.85
N ASP A 18 34.29 -65.98 -89.57
CA ASP A 18 33.21 -66.10 -88.58
C ASP A 18 33.70 -65.75 -87.18
N GLN A 19 34.89 -66.23 -86.78
CA GLN A 19 35.52 -65.86 -85.50
C GLN A 19 35.85 -64.37 -85.43
N PHE A 20 36.42 -63.78 -86.49
CA PHE A 20 36.74 -62.36 -86.52
C PHE A 20 35.49 -61.47 -86.47
N GLN A 21 34.44 -61.84 -87.21
CA GLN A 21 33.14 -61.15 -87.14
C GLN A 21 32.49 -61.26 -85.75
N SER A 22 32.58 -62.42 -85.10
CA SER A 22 32.12 -62.59 -83.72
C SER A 22 32.89 -61.69 -82.75
N VAL A 23 34.23 -61.64 -82.84
CA VAL A 23 35.06 -60.74 -82.02
C VAL A 23 34.71 -59.27 -82.25
N LEU A 24 34.56 -58.85 -83.51
CA LEU A 24 34.13 -57.49 -83.84
C LEU A 24 32.74 -57.16 -83.28
N GLY A 25 31.80 -58.11 -83.34
CA GLY A 25 30.48 -57.96 -82.73
C GLY A 25 30.55 -57.79 -81.21
N HIS A 26 31.36 -58.61 -80.53
CA HIS A 26 31.61 -58.47 -79.09
C HIS A 26 32.29 -57.14 -78.74
N GLU A 27 33.25 -56.67 -79.54
CA GLU A 27 33.87 -55.36 -79.34
C GLU A 27 32.88 -54.21 -79.53
N SER A 28 32.00 -54.30 -80.54
CA SER A 28 30.94 -53.31 -80.77
C SER A 28 29.98 -53.25 -79.58
N ASN A 29 29.46 -54.40 -79.13
CA ASN A 29 28.56 -54.46 -77.98
C ASN A 29 29.21 -53.90 -76.71
N ARG A 30 30.48 -54.28 -76.43
CA ARG A 30 31.23 -53.72 -75.29
C ARG A 30 31.41 -52.22 -75.39
N ARG A 31 31.60 -51.68 -76.60
CA ARG A 31 31.73 -50.23 -76.83
C ARG A 31 30.41 -49.50 -76.52
N ASP A 32 29.28 -50.07 -76.92
CA ASP A 32 27.96 -49.50 -76.65
C ASP A 32 27.63 -49.54 -75.15
N GLU A 33 27.92 -50.66 -74.48
CA GLU A 33 27.81 -50.79 -73.02
C GLU A 33 28.70 -49.78 -72.29
N LEU A 34 29.94 -49.59 -72.74
CA LEU A 34 30.87 -48.60 -72.19
C LEU A 34 30.34 -47.17 -72.35
N ASN A 35 29.74 -46.84 -73.49
CA ASN A 35 29.15 -45.52 -73.72
C ASN A 35 27.92 -45.29 -72.85
N ALA A 36 27.06 -46.30 -72.72
CA ALA A 36 25.88 -46.24 -71.85
C ALA A 36 26.25 -46.06 -70.37
N THR A 37 27.31 -46.73 -69.91
CA THR A 37 27.82 -46.58 -68.53
C THR A 37 28.46 -45.21 -68.29
N LYS A 38 29.19 -44.66 -69.27
CA LYS A 38 29.72 -43.29 -69.20
C LYS A 38 28.61 -42.24 -69.08
N GLU A 39 27.52 -42.38 -69.83
CA GLU A 39 26.42 -41.42 -69.76
C GLU A 39 25.70 -41.49 -68.41
N LYS A 40 25.48 -42.71 -67.90
CA LYS A 40 24.95 -42.90 -66.53
C LYS A 40 25.85 -42.27 -65.46
N LEU A 41 27.17 -42.42 -65.60
CA LEU A 41 28.14 -41.82 -64.67
C LEU A 41 28.08 -40.28 -64.71
N LYS A 42 27.93 -39.70 -65.89
CA LYS A 42 27.78 -38.25 -66.05
C LYS A 42 26.52 -37.74 -65.34
N ILE A 43 25.37 -38.37 -65.58
CA ILE A 43 24.10 -38.03 -64.91
C ILE A 43 24.23 -38.15 -63.39
N ALA A 44 24.86 -39.22 -62.89
CA ALA A 44 25.08 -39.42 -61.46
C ALA A 44 25.96 -38.31 -60.85
N ASN A 45 26.99 -37.86 -61.57
CA ASN A 45 27.85 -36.76 -61.13
C ASN A 45 27.10 -35.43 -61.08
N ASP A 46 26.25 -35.15 -62.07
CA ASP A 46 25.42 -33.93 -62.09
C ASP A 46 24.45 -33.91 -60.90
N ILE A 47 23.76 -35.04 -60.64
CA ILE A 47 22.88 -35.22 -59.48
C ILE A 47 23.65 -35.02 -58.17
N LEU A 48 24.85 -35.60 -58.04
CA LEU A 48 25.68 -35.46 -56.85
C LEU A 48 26.10 -34.00 -56.64
N GLY A 49 26.38 -33.26 -57.70
CA GLY A 49 26.65 -31.82 -57.66
C GLY A 49 25.46 -31.03 -57.12
N ASP A 50 24.25 -31.32 -57.59
CA ASP A 50 23.04 -30.65 -57.12
C ASP A 50 22.66 -31.03 -55.69
N MET A 51 22.83 -32.29 -55.30
CA MET A 51 22.68 -32.74 -53.91
C MET A 51 23.64 -31.99 -52.98
N LYS A 52 24.91 -31.80 -53.37
CA LYS A 52 25.87 -30.99 -52.59
C LYS A 52 25.40 -29.55 -52.42
N LYS A 53 24.88 -28.92 -53.47
CA LYS A 53 24.31 -27.56 -53.37
C LYS A 53 23.10 -27.52 -52.43
N GLN A 54 22.23 -28.52 -52.47
CA GLN A 54 21.08 -28.60 -51.56
C GLN A 54 21.52 -28.76 -50.10
N ILE A 55 22.51 -29.62 -49.82
CA ILE A 55 23.08 -29.79 -48.47
C ILE A 55 23.60 -28.47 -47.93
N LEU A 56 24.35 -27.71 -48.74
CA LEU A 56 24.85 -26.39 -48.32
C LEU A 56 23.72 -25.42 -47.97
N LYS A 57 22.63 -25.41 -48.76
CA LYS A 57 21.46 -24.57 -48.48
C LYS A 57 20.76 -24.98 -47.18
N VAL A 58 20.58 -26.28 -46.95
CA VAL A 58 19.97 -26.80 -45.71
C VAL A 58 20.81 -26.46 -44.50
N ASN A 59 22.13 -26.64 -44.57
CA ASN A 59 23.03 -26.30 -43.46
C ASN A 59 22.96 -24.80 -43.11
N LYS A 60 22.94 -23.93 -44.12
CA LYS A 60 22.79 -22.49 -43.88
C LYS A 60 21.48 -22.16 -43.14
N ARG A 61 20.37 -22.77 -43.58
CA ARG A 61 19.06 -22.59 -42.92
C ARG A 61 19.05 -23.12 -41.49
N LEU A 62 19.70 -24.27 -41.25
CA LEU A 62 19.80 -24.87 -39.93
C LEU A 62 20.52 -23.94 -38.93
N GLU A 63 21.61 -23.32 -39.36
CA GLU A 63 22.34 -22.34 -38.55
C GLU A 63 21.46 -21.10 -38.25
N GLU A 64 20.75 -20.58 -39.24
CA GLU A 64 19.81 -19.46 -39.06
C GLU A 64 18.70 -19.84 -38.05
N GLU A 65 18.10 -21.03 -38.17
CA GLU A 65 17.07 -21.53 -37.26
C GLU A 65 17.61 -21.74 -35.83
N GLN A 66 18.83 -22.24 -35.66
CA GLN A 66 19.48 -22.37 -34.35
C GLN A 66 19.71 -21.01 -33.68
N THR A 67 20.18 -20.01 -34.43
CA THR A 67 20.34 -18.66 -33.87
C THR A 67 19.00 -18.06 -33.45
N ALA A 68 17.94 -18.25 -34.24
CA ALA A 68 16.59 -17.79 -33.89
C ALA A 68 16.04 -18.49 -32.64
N LEU A 69 16.29 -19.80 -32.49
CA LEU A 69 15.86 -20.58 -31.32
C LEU A 69 16.50 -20.04 -30.04
N THR A 70 17.82 -19.82 -30.03
CA THR A 70 18.52 -19.28 -28.85
C THR A 70 18.02 -17.88 -28.46
N GLN A 71 17.62 -17.05 -29.42
CA GLN A 71 17.01 -15.75 -29.13
C GLN A 71 15.62 -15.89 -28.52
N LEU A 72 14.83 -16.86 -29.00
CA LEU A 72 13.49 -17.12 -28.49
C LEU A 72 13.53 -17.66 -27.05
N GLU A 73 14.49 -18.54 -26.74
CA GLU A 73 14.72 -19.05 -25.39
C GLU A 73 15.04 -17.92 -24.41
N LYS A 74 15.93 -16.99 -24.78
CA LYS A 74 16.24 -15.79 -23.97
C LYS A 74 15.02 -14.92 -23.73
N LYS A 75 14.18 -14.68 -24.76
CA LYS A 75 12.94 -13.92 -24.62
C LYS A 75 11.94 -14.62 -23.68
N THR A 76 11.86 -15.95 -23.77
CA THR A 76 10.98 -16.75 -22.92
C THR A 76 11.38 -16.64 -21.46
N GLU A 77 12.68 -16.69 -21.16
CA GLU A 77 13.17 -16.54 -19.80
C GLU A 77 12.93 -15.13 -19.24
N ASN A 78 13.16 -14.08 -20.04
CA ASN A 78 12.82 -12.72 -19.65
C ASN A 78 11.33 -12.54 -19.37
N ASN A 79 10.46 -13.16 -20.16
CA ASN A 79 9.01 -13.09 -19.93
C ASN A 79 8.61 -13.73 -18.60
N LYS A 80 9.21 -14.86 -18.22
CA LYS A 80 8.99 -15.46 -16.89
C LYS A 80 9.40 -14.52 -15.76
N ALA A 81 10.56 -13.87 -15.89
CA ALA A 81 11.01 -12.90 -14.89
C ALA A 81 10.03 -11.71 -14.75
N PHE A 82 9.50 -11.20 -15.86
CA PHE A 82 8.46 -10.17 -15.84
C PHE A 82 7.16 -10.65 -15.21
N GLU A 83 6.74 -11.90 -15.48
CA GLU A 83 5.55 -12.49 -14.85
C GLU A 83 5.70 -12.59 -13.32
N GLU A 84 6.87 -13.00 -12.84
CA GLU A 84 7.18 -13.04 -11.41
C GLU A 84 7.15 -11.64 -10.76
N GLU A 85 7.72 -10.63 -11.43
CA GLU A 85 7.68 -9.23 -10.97
C GLU A 85 6.24 -8.71 -10.89
N VAL A 86 5.41 -8.99 -11.89
CA VAL A 86 3.99 -8.62 -11.90
C VAL A 86 3.24 -9.27 -10.73
N VAL A 87 3.52 -10.53 -10.41
CA VAL A 87 2.95 -11.20 -9.24
C VAL A 87 3.39 -10.51 -7.94
N GLY A 88 4.67 -10.13 -7.82
CA GLY A 88 5.19 -9.40 -6.67
C GLY A 88 4.54 -8.02 -6.49
N LEU A 89 4.39 -7.27 -7.58
CA LEU A 89 3.73 -5.97 -7.58
C LEU A 89 2.25 -6.08 -7.18
N LYS A 90 1.51 -7.08 -7.69
CA LYS A 90 0.11 -7.32 -7.31
C LYS A 90 -0.04 -7.55 -5.79
N LYS A 91 0.80 -8.41 -5.21
CA LYS A 91 0.80 -8.64 -3.75
C LYS A 91 1.07 -7.36 -2.96
N SER A 92 1.99 -6.53 -3.45
CA SER A 92 2.34 -5.26 -2.80
C SER A 92 1.18 -4.26 -2.87
N VAL A 93 0.49 -4.18 -4.01
CA VAL A 93 -0.72 -3.35 -4.18
C VAL A 93 -1.84 -3.80 -3.24
N ASP A 94 -2.09 -5.11 -3.11
CA ASP A 94 -3.12 -5.63 -2.21
C ASP A 94 -2.80 -5.33 -0.74
N ALA A 95 -1.53 -5.45 -0.35
CA ALA A 95 -1.08 -5.07 1.00
C ALA A 95 -1.26 -3.56 1.27
N LEU A 96 -0.96 -2.70 0.30
CA LEU A 96 -1.16 -1.25 0.42
C LEU A 96 -2.64 -0.88 0.50
N LYS A 97 -3.51 -1.53 -0.28
CA LYS A 97 -4.97 -1.35 -0.17
C LYS A 97 -5.48 -1.70 1.22
N GLY A 98 -5.02 -2.82 1.80
CA GLY A 98 -5.38 -3.21 3.16
C GLY A 98 -4.95 -2.17 4.20
N LYS A 99 -3.72 -1.65 4.09
CA LYS A 99 -3.23 -0.58 4.98
C LYS A 99 -4.01 0.73 4.82
N SER A 100 -4.41 1.08 3.59
CA SER A 100 -5.23 2.28 3.34
C SER A 100 -6.58 2.16 4.02
N ALA A 101 -7.29 1.03 3.82
CA ALA A 101 -8.58 0.80 4.45
C ALA A 101 -8.52 0.84 5.98
N ALA A 102 -7.45 0.29 6.58
CA ALA A 102 -7.22 0.37 8.02
C ALA A 102 -7.06 1.83 8.51
N LYS A 103 -6.29 2.65 7.79
CA LYS A 103 -6.13 4.07 8.11
C LYS A 103 -7.42 4.87 7.93
N ASP A 104 -8.22 4.56 6.92
CA ASP A 104 -9.51 5.22 6.70
C ASP A 104 -10.47 4.95 7.88
N MET A 105 -10.48 3.72 8.41
CA MET A 105 -11.23 3.40 9.63
C MET A 105 -10.72 4.14 10.87
N GLU A 106 -9.40 4.24 11.03
CA GLU A 106 -8.79 4.99 12.16
C GLU A 106 -9.13 6.48 12.10
N ILE A 107 -9.10 7.09 10.91
CA ILE A 107 -9.49 8.49 10.70
C ILE A 107 -10.95 8.71 11.08
N GLU A 108 -11.84 7.79 10.72
CA GLU A 108 -13.27 7.89 11.05
C GLU A 108 -13.53 7.78 12.56
N ASP A 109 -12.81 6.89 13.25
CA ASP A 109 -12.89 6.78 14.72
C ASP A 109 -12.39 8.06 15.41
N LEU A 110 -11.26 8.60 14.94
CA LEU A 110 -10.71 9.86 15.47
C LEU A 110 -11.67 11.03 15.28
N LYS A 111 -12.35 11.13 14.14
CA LYS A 111 -13.38 12.17 13.90
C LYS A 111 -14.52 12.07 14.92
N LYS A 112 -15.07 10.86 15.13
CA LYS A 112 -16.13 10.64 16.13
C LYS A 112 -15.68 11.02 17.53
N ARG A 113 -14.42 10.74 17.88
CA ARG A 113 -13.86 11.11 19.17
C ARG A 113 -13.70 12.63 19.33
N ILE A 114 -13.29 13.33 18.28
CA ILE A 114 -13.24 14.80 18.25
C ILE A 114 -14.63 15.39 18.47
N ASP A 115 -15.65 14.90 17.77
CA ASP A 115 -17.03 15.38 17.92
C ASP A 115 -17.56 15.17 19.34
N THR A 116 -17.25 14.00 19.92
CA THR A 116 -17.60 13.68 21.31
C THR A 116 -16.94 14.65 22.29
N LEU A 117 -15.63 14.88 22.16
CA LEU A 117 -14.89 15.81 23.03
C LEU A 117 -15.38 17.25 22.88
N LYS A 118 -15.73 17.67 21.67
CA LYS A 118 -16.32 18.99 21.41
C LYS A 118 -17.65 19.16 22.13
N GLY A 119 -18.52 18.13 22.09
CA GLY A 119 -19.78 18.13 22.84
C GLY A 119 -19.56 18.19 24.35
N GLN A 120 -18.60 17.44 24.88
CA GLN A 120 -18.24 17.48 26.31
C GLN A 120 -17.69 18.85 26.74
N SER A 121 -16.87 19.49 25.91
CA SER A 121 -16.35 20.83 26.18
C SER A 121 -17.48 21.84 26.28
N ALA A 122 -18.39 21.84 25.31
CA ALA A 122 -19.54 22.75 25.31
C ALA A 122 -20.45 22.54 26.53
N ALA A 123 -20.64 21.29 26.97
CA ALA A 123 -21.40 20.98 28.18
C ALA A 123 -20.73 21.57 29.44
N LYS A 124 -19.41 21.43 29.56
CA LYS A 124 -18.64 22.02 30.68
C LYS A 124 -18.66 23.54 30.66
N ASP A 125 -18.59 24.16 29.49
CA ASP A 125 -18.67 25.61 29.36
C ASP A 125 -20.02 26.14 29.87
N MET A 126 -21.12 25.44 29.56
CA MET A 126 -22.45 25.77 30.11
C MET A 126 -22.51 25.61 31.63
N GLU A 127 -21.98 24.50 32.16
CA GLU A 127 -21.92 24.26 33.61
C GLU A 127 -21.12 25.36 34.34
N ILE A 128 -19.99 25.79 33.77
CA ILE A 128 -19.19 26.89 34.31
C ILE A 128 -19.99 28.20 34.36
N GLU A 129 -20.73 28.54 33.30
CA GLU A 129 -21.55 29.74 33.27
C GLU A 129 -22.69 29.70 34.30
N ASP A 130 -23.33 28.54 34.50
CA ASP A 130 -24.38 28.40 35.51
C ASP A 130 -23.81 28.46 36.94
N LEU A 131 -22.63 27.89 37.18
CA LEU A 131 -21.92 28.04 38.45
C LEU A 131 -21.55 29.51 38.72
N LYS A 132 -21.08 30.27 37.72
CA LYS A 132 -20.80 31.71 37.87
C LYS A 132 -22.05 32.50 38.26
N LYS A 133 -23.20 32.24 37.62
CA LYS A 133 -24.48 32.88 37.99
C LYS A 133 -24.88 32.54 39.43
N SER A 134 -24.69 31.29 39.84
CA SER A 134 -24.98 30.83 41.20
C SER A 134 -24.10 31.54 42.23
N ILE A 135 -22.80 31.66 41.97
CA ILE A 135 -21.85 32.41 42.81
C ILE A 135 -22.27 33.89 42.92
N ASN A 136 -22.60 34.54 41.81
CA ASN A 136 -23.04 35.93 41.82
C ASN A 136 -24.31 36.13 42.65
N THR A 137 -25.25 35.19 42.56
CA THR A 137 -26.49 35.20 43.36
C THR A 137 -26.19 35.07 44.85
N LEU A 138 -25.34 34.12 45.23
CA LEU A 138 -24.92 33.91 46.63
C LEU A 138 -24.18 35.13 47.18
N ASN A 139 -23.29 35.74 46.41
CA ASN A 139 -22.60 36.97 46.81
C ASN A 139 -23.59 38.12 47.07
N GLY A 140 -24.60 38.27 46.20
CA GLY A 140 -25.66 39.25 46.40
C GLY A 140 -26.49 39.00 47.67
N GLN A 141 -26.82 37.73 47.94
CA GLN A 141 -27.51 37.34 49.18
C GLN A 141 -26.67 37.59 50.43
N SER A 142 -25.36 37.29 50.38
CA SER A 142 -24.43 37.57 51.48
C SER A 142 -24.39 39.07 51.78
N ALA A 143 -24.20 39.91 50.76
CA ALA A 143 -24.17 41.36 50.94
C ALA A 143 -25.49 41.91 51.52
N ALA A 144 -26.63 41.37 51.09
CA ALA A 144 -27.93 41.75 51.64
C ALA A 144 -28.06 41.37 53.12
N LYS A 145 -27.57 40.17 53.49
CA LYS A 145 -27.55 39.71 54.88
C LYS A 145 -26.60 40.54 55.76
N ASP A 146 -25.45 40.93 55.23
CA ASP A 146 -24.50 41.79 55.95
C ASP A 146 -25.13 43.17 56.24
N MET A 147 -25.86 43.75 55.28
CA MET A 147 -26.62 44.99 55.51
C MET A 147 -27.72 44.81 56.56
N GLU A 148 -28.50 43.73 56.48
CA GLU A 148 -29.55 43.42 57.47
C GLU A 148 -28.97 43.28 58.88
N ILE A 149 -27.79 42.66 59.02
CA ILE A 149 -27.08 42.53 60.30
C ILE A 149 -26.66 43.91 60.84
N GLU A 150 -26.11 44.80 60.00
CA GLU A 150 -25.73 46.14 60.43
C GLU A 150 -26.94 46.98 60.85
N ASP A 151 -28.04 46.92 60.10
CA ASP A 151 -29.29 47.59 60.47
C ASP A 151 -29.84 47.07 61.80
N LEU A 152 -29.83 45.75 62.01
CA LEU A 152 -30.26 45.15 63.28
C LEU A 152 -29.35 45.51 64.45
N LYS A 153 -28.02 45.63 64.25
CA LYS A 153 -27.09 46.11 65.28
C LYS A 153 -27.42 47.53 65.69
N LEU A 154 -27.68 48.42 64.73
CA LEU A 154 -28.07 49.81 64.99
C LEU A 154 -29.40 49.88 65.73
N ASP A 155 -30.45 49.18 65.27
CA ASP A 155 -31.76 49.16 65.94
C ASP A 155 -31.63 48.64 67.39
N THR A 156 -30.84 47.58 67.59
CA THR A 156 -30.58 47.03 68.93
C THR A 156 -29.88 48.05 69.83
N ALA A 157 -28.86 48.76 69.32
CA ALA A 157 -28.16 49.79 70.07
C ALA A 157 -29.08 50.96 70.46
N PHE A 158 -29.95 51.41 69.54
CA PHE A 158 -30.93 52.46 69.83
C PHE A 158 -31.93 52.04 70.91
N ARG A 159 -32.49 50.83 70.81
CA ARG A 159 -33.43 50.32 71.81
C ARG A 159 -32.79 50.16 73.19
N TYR A 160 -31.54 49.71 73.23
CA TYR A 160 -30.80 49.58 74.47
C TYR A 160 -30.56 50.95 75.12
N GLN A 161 -30.15 51.96 74.35
CA GLN A 161 -29.98 53.33 74.83
C GLN A 161 -31.30 53.94 75.34
N ASP A 162 -32.39 53.84 74.58
CA ASP A 162 -33.71 54.34 74.99
C ASP A 162 -34.21 53.67 76.29
N GLY A 163 -34.00 52.35 76.42
CA GLY A 163 -34.32 51.62 77.65
C GLY A 163 -33.48 52.07 78.84
N PHE A 164 -32.19 52.34 78.62
CA PHE A 164 -31.28 52.86 79.65
C PHE A 164 -31.70 54.27 80.11
N ASP A 165 -31.97 55.18 79.18
CA ASP A 165 -32.40 56.56 79.49
C ASP A 165 -33.68 56.57 80.32
N LYS A 166 -34.67 55.74 79.94
CA LYS A 166 -35.91 55.54 80.72
C LYS A 166 -35.65 54.99 82.13
N ALA A 167 -34.68 54.10 82.29
CA ALA A 167 -34.31 53.58 83.61
C ALA A 167 -33.65 54.67 84.48
N ILE A 168 -32.77 55.50 83.91
CA ILE A 168 -32.17 56.66 84.59
C ILE A 168 -33.26 57.64 85.04
N GLU A 169 -34.23 57.95 84.18
CA GLU A 169 -35.38 58.80 84.52
C GLU A 169 -36.18 58.23 85.71
N GLN A 170 -36.47 56.92 85.69
CA GLN A 170 -37.19 56.26 86.78
C GLN A 170 -36.42 56.34 88.12
N VAL A 171 -35.11 56.12 88.11
CA VAL A 171 -34.27 56.25 89.32
C VAL A 171 -34.27 57.70 89.82
N HIS A 172 -34.16 58.67 88.91
CA HIS A 172 -34.18 60.09 89.27
C HIS A 172 -35.51 60.50 89.94
N VAL A 173 -36.65 59.97 89.47
CA VAL A 173 -37.97 60.19 90.10
C VAL A 173 -38.01 59.66 91.54
N LEU A 174 -37.43 58.49 91.80
CA LEU A 174 -37.43 57.86 93.13
C LEU A 174 -36.38 58.46 94.07
N PHE A 175 -35.25 58.93 93.54
CA PHE A 175 -34.11 59.47 94.30
C PHE A 175 -33.60 60.79 93.70
N PRO A 176 -34.29 61.93 93.90
CA PRO A 176 -34.01 63.17 93.17
C PRO A 176 -32.64 63.80 93.45
N SER A 177 -32.02 63.50 94.59
CA SER A 177 -30.70 64.02 94.97
C SER A 177 -29.52 63.15 94.52
N LEU A 178 -29.79 62.00 93.89
CA LEU A 178 -28.74 61.11 93.38
C LEU A 178 -28.21 61.65 92.06
N ASP A 179 -26.90 61.90 91.99
CA ASP A 179 -26.24 62.34 90.76
C ASP A 179 -25.97 61.13 89.85
N LEU A 180 -26.54 61.16 88.66
CA LEU A 180 -26.38 60.15 87.62
C LEU A 180 -25.75 60.75 86.35
N SER A 181 -25.15 61.94 86.43
CA SER A 181 -24.53 62.60 85.28
C SER A 181 -23.37 61.82 84.66
N GLU A 182 -22.71 60.95 85.43
CA GLU A 182 -21.65 60.06 84.95
C GLU A 182 -22.17 58.72 84.39
N ALA A 183 -23.47 58.42 84.54
CA ALA A 183 -24.05 57.16 84.09
C ALA A 183 -24.06 57.06 82.55
N ASP A 184 -23.55 55.94 82.04
CA ASP A 184 -23.40 55.69 80.61
C ASP A 184 -23.79 54.24 80.32
N ALA A 185 -24.69 54.05 79.35
CA ALA A 185 -25.21 52.74 78.97
C ALA A 185 -24.11 51.78 78.50
N MET A 186 -22.98 52.33 78.01
CA MET A 186 -21.87 51.57 77.44
C MET A 186 -20.72 51.34 78.43
N LYS A 187 -20.78 51.93 79.63
CA LYS A 187 -19.79 51.71 80.68
C LYS A 187 -20.23 50.60 81.61
N SER A 188 -19.25 49.89 82.14
CA SER A 188 -19.46 48.79 83.09
C SER A 188 -19.00 49.19 84.48
N VAL A 189 -19.57 48.58 85.53
CA VAL A 189 -19.10 48.81 86.89
C VAL A 189 -17.99 47.81 87.22
N VAL A 190 -16.77 48.31 87.38
CA VAL A 190 -15.61 47.51 87.84
C VAL A 190 -15.12 48.10 89.17
N ASP A 191 -15.08 47.27 90.22
CA ASP A 191 -14.68 47.65 91.58
C ASP A 191 -15.42 48.89 92.13
N GLY A 192 -16.71 49.01 91.81
CA GLY A 192 -17.57 50.10 92.27
C GLY A 192 -17.38 51.43 91.53
N LYS A 193 -16.62 51.46 90.43
CA LYS A 193 -16.48 52.62 89.55
C LYS A 193 -17.03 52.32 88.16
N LEU A 194 -17.62 53.32 87.52
CA LEU A 194 -17.95 53.23 86.09
C LEU A 194 -16.66 53.31 85.27
N VAL A 195 -16.46 52.34 84.38
CA VAL A 195 -15.31 52.24 83.47
C VAL A 195 -15.78 51.93 82.05
#